data_AF-A0A1V5D6M8-F1
#
_entry.id   AF-A0A1V5D6M8-F1
#
_cell.length_a   1.000
_cell.length_b   1.000
_cell.length_c   1.000
_cell.angle_alpha   90.00
_cell.angle_beta   90.00
_cell.angle_gamma   90.00
#
_symmetry.space_group_name_H-M   'P 1'
#
loop_
_entity.id
_entity.type
_entity.pdbx_description
1 polymer ?
#
loop_
_entity_poly.entity_id
_entity_poly.type
_entity_poly.pdbx_seq_one_letter_code
_entity_poly.pdbx_strand_id
1 'polypeptide(L)'
;MTPVMQTKFGAIGNCFEACLASLLNMSIERVPNFGAYGDEGDWMAEVNEWLSQMGLAYFEARIPNDEIDDFFRDKDFFHVMVGHTNRFEHLQHAIVGRKGKMVHDPHPDGVGILPTREMLIGVVVRTFL
;
A
#
# COMPACT_ATOMS: atom_id res chain seq x y z
N MET A 1 -3.03 -11.59 6.70
CA MET A 1 -2.82 -10.17 6.99
C MET A 1 -2.90 -10.01 8.49
N THR A 2 -1.89 -9.36 9.07
CA THR A 2 -1.87 -8.92 10.47
C THR A 2 -1.78 -7.40 10.45
N PRO A 3 -2.75 -6.63 10.97
CA PRO A 3 -2.67 -5.17 10.96
C PRO A 3 -1.41 -4.66 11.64
N VAL A 4 -0.64 -3.81 10.94
CA VAL A 4 0.55 -3.13 11.46
C VAL A 4 0.34 -1.63 11.36
N MET A 5 0.60 -0.92 12.46
CA MET A 5 0.49 0.54 12.53
C MET A 5 1.79 1.19 12.03
N GLN A 6 1.66 2.36 11.41
CA GLN A 6 2.82 3.19 11.08
C GLN A 6 3.44 3.75 12.37
N THR A 7 4.74 3.98 12.34
CA THR A 7 5.52 4.50 13.48
C THR A 7 6.19 5.83 13.18
N LYS A 8 6.23 6.23 11.90
CA LYS A 8 6.74 7.51 11.41
C LYS A 8 5.62 8.27 10.70
N PHE A 9 5.58 9.58 10.90
CA PHE A 9 4.53 10.48 10.42
C PHE A 9 5.11 11.69 9.69
N GLY A 10 4.28 12.40 8.94
CA GLY A 10 4.68 13.57 8.15
C GLY A 10 5.19 13.18 6.75
N ALA A 11 5.99 14.07 6.15
CA ALA A 11 6.47 13.94 4.77
C ALA A 11 7.31 12.67 4.50
N ILE A 12 7.97 12.13 5.52
CA ILE A 12 8.79 10.92 5.45
C ILE A 12 8.15 9.84 6.35
N GLY A 13 6.81 9.75 6.33
CA GLY A 13 6.06 8.74 7.04
C GLY A 13 6.26 7.35 6.45
N ASN A 14 5.90 6.30 7.21
CA ASN A 14 6.07 4.91 6.79
C ASN A 14 4.75 4.13 6.65
N CYS A 15 3.70 4.80 6.15
CA CYS A 15 2.37 4.20 5.96
C CYS A 15 2.39 3.07 4.91
N PHE A 16 3.19 3.22 3.85
CA PHE A 16 3.35 2.20 2.82
C PHE A 16 4.06 0.95 3.36
N GLU A 17 5.16 1.13 4.10
CA GLU A 17 5.89 0.06 4.76
C GLU A 17 5.00 -0.69 5.76
N ALA A 18 4.15 0.03 6.49
CA ALA A 18 3.18 -0.58 7.39
C ALA A 18 2.12 -1.42 6.64
N CYS A 19 1.72 -1.01 5.43
CA CYS A 19 0.88 -1.82 4.56
C CYS A 19 1.60 -3.10 4.10
N LEU A 20 2.86 -2.99 3.63
CA LEU A 20 3.67 -4.16 3.26
C LEU A 20 3.87 -5.11 4.44
N ALA A 21 4.23 -4.60 5.62
CA ALA A 21 4.33 -5.36 6.86
C ALA A 21 3.02 -6.12 7.16
N SER A 22 1.88 -5.45 6.97
CA SER A 22 0.57 -6.03 7.19
C SER A 22 0.24 -7.18 6.22
N LEU A 23 0.53 -7.00 4.94
CA LEU A 23 0.33 -8.01 3.89
C LEU A 23 1.24 -9.22 4.09
N LEU A 24 2.50 -8.98 4.46
CA LEU A 24 3.53 -10.00 4.64
C LEU A 24 3.51 -10.66 6.03
N ASN A 25 2.67 -10.18 6.95
CA ASN A 25 2.54 -10.65 8.35
C ASN A 25 3.87 -10.60 9.10
N MET A 26 4.57 -9.46 9.02
CA MET A 26 5.83 -9.21 9.73
C MET A 26 5.78 -7.89 10.49
N SER A 27 6.74 -7.67 11.41
CA SER A 27 6.83 -6.39 12.11
C SER A 27 7.37 -5.29 11.20
N ILE A 28 7.04 -4.03 11.50
CA ILE A 28 7.43 -2.88 10.67
C ILE A 28 8.96 -2.67 10.63
N GLU A 29 9.67 -3.09 11.67
CA GLU A 29 11.13 -3.01 11.76
C GLU A 29 11.85 -3.94 10.76
N ARG A 30 11.13 -4.91 10.20
CA ARG A 30 11.67 -5.82 9.18
C ARG A 30 11.50 -5.28 7.75
N VAL A 31 10.72 -4.22 7.58
CA VAL A 31 10.52 -3.58 6.27
C VAL A 31 11.52 -2.44 6.12
N PRO A 32 12.31 -2.40 5.04
CA PRO A 32 13.20 -1.28 4.76
C PRO A 32 12.41 0.04 4.67
N ASN A 33 13.10 1.16 4.95
CA ASN A 33 12.49 2.48 4.83
C ASN A 33 12.55 2.94 3.36
N PHE A 34 11.47 2.73 2.62
CA PHE A 34 11.34 3.13 1.22
C PHE A 34 10.90 4.59 1.08
N GLY A 35 10.25 5.17 2.10
CA GLY A 35 9.89 6.59 2.14
C GLY A 35 11.10 7.54 2.11
N ALA A 36 12.31 7.03 2.33
CA ALA A 36 13.55 7.80 2.22
C ALA A 36 13.93 8.18 0.78
N TYR A 37 13.35 7.52 -0.24
CA TYR A 37 13.73 7.72 -1.65
C TYR A 37 12.97 8.86 -2.36
N GLY A 38 11.92 9.43 -1.74
CA GLY A 38 11.16 10.55 -2.29
C GLY A 38 10.46 10.27 -3.64
N ASP A 39 9.98 11.33 -4.31
CA ASP A 39 9.31 11.26 -5.63
C ASP A 39 10.30 11.11 -6.81
N GLU A 40 11.61 11.27 -6.56
CA GLU A 40 12.66 11.28 -7.59
C GLU A 40 13.42 9.95 -7.71
N GLY A 41 13.16 8.98 -6.82
CA GLY A 41 13.85 7.69 -6.76
C GLY A 41 13.07 6.52 -7.35
N ASP A 42 13.77 5.46 -7.73
CA ASP A 42 13.20 4.18 -8.17
C ASP A 42 12.74 3.33 -6.97
N TRP A 43 11.89 3.92 -6.11
CA TRP A 43 11.40 3.27 -4.89
C TRP A 43 10.76 1.91 -5.19
N MET A 44 10.13 1.77 -6.36
CA MET A 44 9.50 0.53 -6.79
C MET A 44 10.54 -0.53 -7.14
N ALA A 45 11.70 -0.16 -7.70
CA ALA A 45 12.82 -1.09 -7.87
C ALA A 45 13.40 -1.53 -6.52
N GLU A 46 13.59 -0.62 -5.56
CA GLU A 46 14.11 -0.96 -4.23
C GLU A 46 13.15 -1.91 -3.47
N VAL A 47 11.84 -1.64 -3.55
CA VAL A 47 10.80 -2.53 -3.01
C VAL A 47 10.86 -3.90 -3.67
N ASN A 48 10.95 -3.95 -5.00
CA ASN A 48 11.00 -5.21 -5.73
C ASN A 48 12.31 -5.97 -5.54
N GLU A 49 13.45 -5.29 -5.41
CA GLU A 49 14.73 -5.91 -5.07
C GLU A 49 14.64 -6.61 -3.72
N TRP A 50 14.09 -5.93 -2.71
CA TRP A 50 13.86 -6.53 -1.39
C TRP A 50 12.85 -7.69 -1.44
N LEU A 51 11.72 -7.52 -2.15
CA LEU A 51 10.70 -8.56 -2.31
C LEU A 51 11.22 -9.79 -3.07
N SER A 52 12.14 -9.61 -4.01
CA SER A 52 12.72 -10.70 -4.80
C SER A 52 13.45 -11.72 -3.93
N GLN A 53 14.06 -11.28 -2.82
CA GLN A 53 14.72 -12.15 -1.83
C GLN A 53 13.75 -13.11 -1.15
N MET A 54 12.44 -12.84 -1.23
CA MET A 54 11.36 -13.66 -0.69
C MET A 54 10.57 -14.40 -1.79
N GLY A 55 11.00 -14.31 -3.05
CA GLY A 55 10.24 -14.84 -4.20
C GLY A 55 8.93 -14.09 -4.41
N LEU A 56 8.94 -12.77 -4.20
CA LEU A 56 7.79 -11.88 -4.33
C LEU A 56 8.09 -10.70 -5.27
N ALA A 57 7.04 -10.05 -5.76
CA ALA A 57 7.11 -8.79 -6.50
C ALA A 57 5.90 -7.91 -6.17
N TYR A 58 6.04 -6.60 -6.31
CA TYR A 58 5.00 -5.59 -6.10
C TYR A 58 4.69 -4.86 -7.41
N PHE A 59 3.40 -4.70 -7.69
CA PHE A 59 2.87 -4.00 -8.85
C PHE A 59 1.75 -3.06 -8.46
N GLU A 60 1.62 -1.96 -9.20
CA GLU A 60 0.48 -1.05 -9.06
C GLU A 60 -0.34 -0.98 -10.34
N ALA A 61 -1.65 -0.83 -10.17
CA ALA A 61 -2.59 -0.59 -11.26
C ALA A 61 -3.65 0.43 -10.83
N ARG A 62 -4.16 1.19 -11.78
CA ARG A 62 -5.31 2.08 -11.57
C ARG A 62 -6.57 1.38 -12.07
N ILE A 63 -7.63 1.45 -11.28
CA ILE A 63 -8.96 0.93 -11.64
C ILE A 63 -9.96 2.08 -11.54
N PRO A 64 -10.73 2.38 -12.61
CA PRO A 64 -11.84 3.32 -12.53
C PRO A 64 -12.83 2.94 -11.43
N ASN A 65 -13.30 3.92 -10.66
CA ASN A 65 -14.13 3.63 -9.49
C ASN A 65 -15.45 2.93 -9.82
N ASP A 66 -16.01 3.20 -11.00
CA ASP A 66 -17.21 2.55 -11.53
C ASP A 66 -16.96 1.11 -12.01
N GLU A 67 -15.71 0.68 -12.12
CA GLU A 67 -15.31 -0.69 -12.50
C GLU A 67 -14.88 -1.55 -11.29
N ILE A 68 -14.72 -0.97 -10.10
CA ILE A 68 -14.16 -1.67 -8.91
C ILE A 68 -14.98 -2.90 -8.53
N ASP A 69 -16.30 -2.76 -8.45
CA ASP A 69 -17.18 -3.87 -8.03
C ASP A 69 -17.12 -5.03 -9.05
N ASP A 70 -17.00 -4.71 -10.34
CA ASP A 70 -16.87 -5.70 -11.41
C ASP A 70 -15.49 -6.35 -11.40
N PHE A 71 -14.42 -5.58 -11.19
CA PHE A 71 -13.08 -6.10 -11.06
C PHE A 71 -12.96 -7.10 -9.91
N PHE A 72 -13.52 -6.77 -8.74
CA PHE A 72 -13.47 -7.62 -7.54
C PHE A 72 -14.62 -8.63 -7.42
N ARG A 73 -15.49 -8.75 -8.42
CA ARG A 73 -16.67 -9.64 -8.40
C ARG A 73 -16.34 -11.07 -7.97
N ASP A 74 -15.27 -11.63 -8.54
CA ASP A 74 -14.79 -12.99 -8.34
C ASP A 74 -13.39 -13.06 -7.71
N LYS A 75 -12.83 -11.91 -7.30
CA LYS A 75 -11.47 -11.79 -6.77
C LYS A 75 -11.50 -11.38 -5.31
N ASP A 76 -10.76 -12.10 -4.48
CA ASP A 76 -10.66 -11.82 -3.06
C ASP A 76 -9.21 -11.90 -2.58
N PHE A 77 -8.59 -10.74 -2.49
CA PHE A 77 -7.22 -10.60 -2.00
C PHE A 77 -7.07 -9.27 -1.26
N PHE A 78 -6.08 -9.23 -0.38
CA PHE A 78 -5.64 -7.99 0.24
C PHE A 78 -4.70 -7.24 -0.70
N HIS A 79 -4.80 -5.92 -0.69
CA HIS A 79 -4.02 -5.03 -1.54
C HIS A 79 -3.73 -3.72 -0.82
N VAL A 80 -2.77 -2.97 -1.33
CA VAL A 80 -2.53 -1.58 -0.93
C VAL A 80 -3.48 -0.69 -1.73
N MET A 81 -4.08 0.30 -1.10
CA MET A 81 -4.76 1.40 -1.78
C MET A 81 -4.00 2.70 -1.48
N VAL A 82 -3.77 3.51 -2.50
CA VAL A 82 -3.03 4.77 -2.36
C VAL A 82 -3.89 5.93 -2.85
N GLY A 83 -3.93 7.01 -2.07
CA GLY A 83 -4.69 8.21 -2.43
C GLY A 83 -4.38 9.39 -1.50
N HIS A 84 -4.95 10.55 -1.81
CA HIS A 84 -4.87 11.72 -0.93
C HIS A 84 -5.57 11.46 0.40
N THR A 85 -5.13 12.13 1.46
CA THR A 85 -5.81 12.12 2.77
C THR A 85 -6.13 13.55 3.21
N ASN A 86 -6.98 13.74 4.20
CA ASN A 86 -7.30 15.07 4.75
C ASN A 86 -6.21 15.63 5.67
N ARG A 87 -5.19 14.83 6.00
CA ARG A 87 -4.10 15.19 6.93
C ARG A 87 -3.05 16.10 6.28
N PHE A 88 -2.82 15.93 4.98
CA PHE A 88 -1.81 16.66 4.21
C PHE A 88 -2.32 16.92 2.79
N GLU A 89 -2.15 18.13 2.30
CA GLU A 89 -2.67 18.54 0.99
C GLU A 89 -1.90 17.90 -0.18
N HIS A 90 -0.60 17.65 -0.01
CA HIS A 90 0.29 17.24 -1.11
C HIS A 90 0.89 15.83 -0.95
N LEU A 91 0.52 15.10 0.11
CA LEU A 91 1.06 13.76 0.36
C LEU A 91 0.02 12.70 0.03
N GLN A 92 0.47 11.61 -0.60
CA GLN A 92 -0.30 10.39 -0.71
C GLN A 92 -0.26 9.62 0.61
N HIS A 93 -1.29 8.81 0.86
CA HIS A 93 -1.41 7.93 2.00
C HIS A 93 -1.72 6.52 1.52
N ALA A 94 -1.04 5.52 2.09
CA ALA A 94 -1.24 4.12 1.79
C ALA A 94 -2.05 3.45 2.91
N ILE A 95 -3.06 2.68 2.51
CA ILE A 95 -3.91 1.86 3.39
C ILE A 95 -4.02 0.45 2.84
N VAL A 96 -4.51 -0.50 3.63
CA VAL A 96 -4.80 -1.86 3.16
C VAL A 96 -6.27 -1.96 2.81
N GLY A 97 -6.54 -2.46 1.60
CA GLY A 97 -7.85 -2.80 1.10
C GLY A 97 -8.07 -4.30 0.91
N ARG A 98 -9.34 -4.67 0.75
CA ARG A 98 -9.82 -5.99 0.31
C ARG A 98 -11.10 -5.78 -0.47
N LYS A 99 -11.23 -6.39 -1.66
CA LYS A 99 -12.39 -6.19 -2.55
C LYS A 99 -12.70 -4.71 -2.83
N GLY A 100 -11.65 -3.93 -3.08
CA GLY A 100 -11.74 -2.49 -3.37
C GLY A 100 -12.17 -1.61 -2.18
N LYS A 101 -12.23 -2.15 -0.96
CA LYS A 101 -12.67 -1.42 0.24
C LYS A 101 -11.55 -1.39 1.27
N MET A 102 -11.40 -0.26 1.95
CA MET A 102 -10.48 -0.14 3.08
C MET A 102 -10.83 -1.15 4.17
N VAL A 103 -9.82 -1.87 4.65
CA VAL A 103 -9.93 -2.78 5.81
C VAL A 103 -8.96 -2.43 6.94
N HIS A 104 -7.91 -1.66 6.66
CA HIS A 104 -6.97 -1.19 7.66
C HIS A 104 -6.28 0.10 7.19
N ASP A 105 -6.24 1.09 8.07
CA ASP A 105 -5.43 2.28 7.91
C ASP A 105 -4.29 2.22 8.93
N PRO A 106 -3.01 2.19 8.50
CA PRO A 106 -1.88 2.20 9.41
C PRO A 106 -1.77 3.45 10.29
N HIS A 107 -2.47 4.53 9.95
CA HIS A 107 -2.49 5.75 10.74
C HIS A 107 -3.46 5.63 11.95
N PRO A 108 -3.07 6.05 13.17
CA PRO A 108 -3.89 5.86 14.38
C PRO A 108 -5.28 6.48 14.40
N ASP A 109 -5.53 7.51 13.59
CA ASP A 109 -6.87 8.14 13.51
C ASP A 109 -7.85 7.37 12.61
N GLY A 110 -7.37 6.42 11.79
CA GLY A 110 -8.17 5.55 10.95
C GLY A 110 -9.01 6.23 9.86
N VAL A 111 -8.72 7.48 9.48
CA VAL A 111 -9.59 8.24 8.56
C VAL A 111 -9.49 7.81 7.09
N GLY A 112 -8.44 7.10 6.70
CA GLY A 112 -8.24 6.56 5.36
C GLY A 112 -7.81 7.59 4.30
N ILE A 113 -8.24 7.32 3.06
CA ILE A 113 -7.99 8.15 1.87
C ILE A 113 -9.29 8.78 1.36
N LEU A 114 -9.14 9.93 0.70
CA LEU A 114 -10.23 10.67 0.07
C LEU A 114 -10.71 9.96 -1.20
N PRO A 115 -12.00 10.11 -1.56
CA PRO A 115 -12.51 9.60 -2.83
C PRO A 115 -11.77 10.23 -4.03
N THR A 116 -11.39 9.39 -4.98
CA THR A 116 -10.78 9.77 -6.26
C THR A 116 -11.70 9.36 -7.43
N ARG A 117 -11.28 9.52 -8.69
CA ARG A 117 -11.98 8.93 -9.85
C ARG A 117 -11.52 7.51 -10.16
N GLU A 118 -10.27 7.23 -9.84
CA GLU A 118 -9.63 5.93 -10.04
C GLU A 118 -8.92 5.55 -8.74
N MET A 119 -8.99 4.27 -8.40
CA MET A 119 -8.29 3.70 -7.26
C MET A 119 -6.93 3.16 -7.71
N LEU A 120 -5.86 3.65 -7.08
CA LEU A 120 -4.53 3.06 -7.23
C LEU A 120 -4.42 1.86 -6.30
N ILE A 121 -4.25 0.67 -6.86
CA ILE A 121 -4.17 -0.60 -6.15
C ILE A 121 -2.78 -1.20 -6.32
N GLY A 122 -2.12 -1.48 -5.22
CA GLY A 122 -0.85 -2.18 -5.13
C GLY A 122 -1.02 -3.63 -4.71
N VAL A 123 -0.38 -4.58 -5.39
CA VAL A 123 -0.45 -6.01 -5.07
C VAL A 123 0.94 -6.61 -4.90
N VAL A 124 1.07 -7.47 -3.90
CA VAL A 124 2.24 -8.34 -3.76
C VAL A 124 1.90 -9.72 -4.31
N VAL A 125 2.71 -10.22 -5.25
CA VAL A 125 2.51 -11.49 -5.92
C VAL A 125 3.72 -12.40 -5.73
N ARG A 126 3.50 -13.71 -5.81
CA ARG A 126 4.58 -14.71 -5.78
C ARG A 126 5.22 -14.82 -7.16
N THR A 127 6.55 -14.85 -7.19
CA THR A 127 7.35 -15.14 -8.39
C THR A 127 7.77 -16.61 -8.41
N PHE A 128 8.06 -17.14 -9.60
CA PHE A 128 8.41 -18.56 -9.83
C PHE A 128 9.86 -18.72 -10.30
N LEU A 129 10.75 -17.82 -9.88
CA LEU A 129 12.18 -17.92 -10.18
C LEU A 129 12.80 -19.19 -9.59
#